data_AF-A0A1I8GHR3-F1
#
_entry.id   AF-A0A1I8GHR3-F1
#
_cell.length_a   1.000
_cell.length_b   1.000
_cell.length_c   1.000
_cell.angle_alpha   90.00
_cell.angle_beta   90.00
_cell.angle_gamma   90.00
#
_symmetry.space_group_name_H-M   'P 1'
#
loop_
_entity.id
_entity.type
_entity.pdbx_description
1 polymer ?
#
loop_
_entity_poly.entity_id
_entity_poly.type
_entity_poly.pdbx_seq_one_letter_code
_entity_poly.pdbx_strand_id
1 'polypeptide(L)'
;MLALVGANWYGIKVGSIICSELTRLAVCASLFSLLLSIGLYARSRRVPNSALTAEAASSMKASAASGRCTFIYEFFMGRELHPRLFGGRIDLKFFLEMRPGLIGWVLLDMAFMFQVKANGGIIGLPFATLTFMHLIYVADALFFERSILTTTDIKREGLGYMLVFGNLAWVPFFYSLSARQLITNQPTMPAYCVVGVLFINLFGYFIFRASNYMKDEFRRDPHQPGLPTVAPCQPVFAAVTYWPLAAGRCAVIPILLAT
;
A
#
# COMPACT_ATOMS: atom_id res chain seq x y z
N MET A 1 -7.08 -16.65 4.59
CA MET A 1 -8.56 -16.57 4.71
C MET A 1 -9.17 -17.89 5.17
N LEU A 2 -8.90 -19.02 4.50
CA LEU A 2 -9.42 -20.34 4.89
C LEU A 2 -9.10 -20.73 6.35
N ALA A 3 -7.92 -20.40 6.85
CA ALA A 3 -7.57 -20.66 8.25
C ALA A 3 -8.44 -19.87 9.26
N LEU A 4 -8.82 -18.63 8.94
CA LEU A 4 -9.70 -17.80 9.78
C LEU A 4 -11.12 -18.38 9.78
N VAL A 5 -11.62 -18.74 8.60
CA VAL A 5 -12.94 -19.37 8.42
C VAL A 5 -12.99 -20.73 9.12
N GLY A 6 -11.95 -21.55 8.95
CA GLY A 6 -11.80 -22.85 9.59
C GLY A 6 -11.73 -22.73 11.11
N ALA A 7 -10.90 -21.82 11.65
CA ALA A 7 -10.82 -21.60 13.08
C ALA A 7 -12.16 -21.15 13.68
N ASN A 8 -12.91 -20.30 12.97
CA ASN A 8 -14.25 -19.91 13.37
C ASN A 8 -15.25 -21.09 13.29
N TRP A 9 -15.12 -21.97 12.30
CA TRP A 9 -15.90 -23.21 12.19
C TRP A 9 -15.64 -24.18 13.35
N TYR A 10 -14.38 -24.27 13.82
CA TYR A 10 -13.98 -25.04 15.00
C TYR A 10 -14.38 -24.36 16.33
N GLY A 11 -15.12 -23.25 16.30
CA GLY A 11 -15.59 -22.55 17.50
C GLY A 11 -14.55 -21.67 18.19
N ILE A 12 -13.36 -21.50 17.60
CA ILE A 12 -12.35 -20.58 18.12
C ILE A 12 -12.80 -19.16 17.80
N LYS A 13 -13.05 -18.34 18.82
CA LYS A 13 -13.48 -16.93 18.70
C LYS A 13 -12.33 -16.01 18.28
N VAL A 14 -11.67 -16.32 17.17
CA VAL A 14 -10.50 -15.59 16.64
C VAL A 14 -10.82 -14.10 16.43
N GLY A 15 -12.02 -13.79 15.93
CA GLY A 15 -12.46 -12.41 15.73
C GLY A 15 -12.47 -11.59 17.02
N SER A 16 -12.90 -12.18 18.14
CA SER A 16 -12.90 -11.50 19.43
C SER A 16 -11.50 -11.20 19.95
N ILE A 17 -10.58 -12.16 19.80
CA ILE A 17 -9.19 -12.02 20.25
C ILE A 17 -8.48 -10.92 19.44
N ILE A 18 -8.62 -10.94 18.11
CA ILE A 18 -8.02 -9.94 17.23
C ILE A 18 -8.55 -8.53 17.56
N CYS A 19 -9.84 -8.40 17.82
CA CYS A 19 -10.47 -7.13 18.16
C CYS A 19 -10.05 -6.55 19.51
N SER A 20 -9.84 -7.39 20.53
CA SER A 20 -9.37 -6.94 21.85
C SER A 20 -7.89 -6.58 21.83
N GLU A 21 -7.10 -7.31 21.05
CA GLU A 21 -5.65 -7.19 21.02
C GLU A 21 -5.12 -6.38 19.81
N LEU A 22 -6.00 -5.69 19.07
CA LEU A 22 -5.63 -4.98 17.83
C LEU A 22 -4.46 -4.01 18.04
N THR A 23 -4.48 -3.21 19.11
CA THR A 23 -3.40 -2.28 19.44
C THR A 23 -2.11 -3.02 19.79
N ARG A 24 -2.19 -4.14 20.52
CA ARG A 24 -1.01 -4.94 20.85
C ARG A 24 -0.42 -5.57 19.58
N LEU A 25 -1.25 -6.07 18.68
CA LEU A 25 -0.84 -6.59 17.38
C LEU A 25 -0.17 -5.50 16.52
N ALA A 26 -0.70 -4.28 16.52
CA ALA A 26 -0.09 -3.15 15.81
C ALA A 26 1.29 -2.77 16.38
N VAL A 27 1.43 -2.75 17.71
CA VAL A 27 2.73 -2.51 18.37
C VAL A 27 3.70 -3.64 18.07
N CYS A 28 3.28 -4.90 18.16
CA CYS A 28 4.11 -6.05 17.80
C CYS A 28 4.55 -6.00 16.33
N ALA A 29 3.66 -5.65 15.40
CA ALA A 29 3.99 -5.49 13.99
C ALA A 29 4.97 -4.34 13.76
N SER A 30 4.84 -3.23 14.50
CA SER A 30 5.75 -2.08 14.45
C SER A 30 7.14 -2.44 14.98
N LEU A 31 7.21 -3.17 16.10
CA LEU A 31 8.46 -3.68 16.65
C LEU A 31 9.11 -4.70 15.72
N PHE A 32 8.33 -5.60 15.15
CA PHE A 32 8.82 -6.59 14.18
C PHE A 32 9.37 -5.91 12.92
N SER A 33 8.67 -4.91 12.39
CA SER A 33 9.16 -4.14 11.23
C SER A 33 10.43 -3.37 11.54
N LEU A 34 10.58 -2.82 12.75
CA LEU A 34 11.83 -2.21 13.20
C LEU A 34 12.98 -3.22 13.25
N LEU A 35 12.78 -4.36 13.91
CA LEU A 35 13.79 -5.43 14.03
C LEU A 35 14.19 -6.00 12.67
N LEU A 36 13.21 -6.24 11.79
CA LEU A 36 13.45 -6.72 10.43
C LEU A 36 14.28 -5.70 9.64
N SER A 37 13.97 -4.41 9.77
CA SER A 37 14.72 -3.33 9.10
C SER A 37 16.15 -3.21 9.61
N ILE A 38 16.39 -3.42 10.91
CA ILE A 38 17.75 -3.49 11.47
C ILE A 38 18.51 -4.67 10.86
N GLY A 39 17.87 -5.85 10.76
CA GLY A 39 18.46 -7.03 10.13
C GLY A 39 18.78 -6.81 8.65
N LEU A 40 17.87 -6.18 7.90
CA LEU A 40 18.08 -5.84 6.48
C LEU A 40 19.19 -4.81 6.30
N TYR A 41 19.24 -3.78 7.14
CA TYR A 41 20.30 -2.79 7.09
C TYR A 41 21.67 -3.41 7.42
N ALA A 42 21.76 -4.26 8.44
CA ALA A 42 23.00 -4.97 8.77
C ALA A 42 23.45 -5.90 7.63
N ARG A 43 22.51 -6.62 7.00
CA ARG A 43 22.78 -7.47 5.84
C ARG A 43 23.25 -6.66 4.63
N SER A 44 22.64 -5.49 4.38
CA SER A 44 22.96 -4.65 3.21
C SER A 44 24.41 -4.20 3.15
N ARG A 45 25.13 -4.19 4.28
CA ARG A 45 26.56 -3.88 4.34
C ARG A 45 27.46 -4.95 3.71
N ARG A 46 26.95 -6.17 3.52
CA ARG A 46 27.69 -7.30 2.94
C ARG A 46 27.35 -7.54 1.46
N VAL A 47 26.45 -6.74 0.91
CA VAL A 47 25.90 -6.90 -0.45
C VAL A 47 26.77 -6.12 -1.45
N PRO A 48 27.05 -6.66 -2.65
CA PRO A 48 27.82 -5.94 -3.67
C PRO A 48 27.10 -4.68 -4.17
N ASN A 49 27.87 -3.68 -4.61
CA ASN A 49 27.33 -2.39 -5.05
C ASN A 49 26.33 -2.49 -6.23
N SER A 50 26.34 -3.58 -6.98
CA SER A 50 25.41 -3.84 -8.08
C SER A 50 23.96 -4.11 -7.64
N ALA A 51 23.75 -4.48 -6.37
CA ALA A 51 22.43 -4.76 -5.82
C ALA A 51 21.89 -3.61 -4.93
N LEU A 52 22.65 -2.51 -4.83
CA LEU A 52 22.24 -1.30 -4.14
C LEU A 52 21.32 -0.45 -5.03
N THR A 53 20.45 0.34 -4.39
CA THR A 53 19.65 1.33 -5.11
C THR A 53 20.51 2.49 -5.60
N ALA A 54 20.08 3.15 -6.68
CA ALA A 54 20.75 4.33 -7.20
C ALA A 54 20.81 5.46 -6.15
N GLU A 55 19.74 5.57 -5.34
CA GLU A 55 19.65 6.53 -4.23
C GLU A 55 20.60 6.19 -3.08
N ALA A 56 20.76 4.91 -2.74
CA ALA A 56 21.74 4.51 -1.73
C ALA A 56 23.19 4.70 -2.22
N ALA A 57 23.46 4.50 -3.51
CA ALA A 57 24.77 4.77 -4.08
C ALA A 57 25.10 6.27 -4.10
N SER A 58 24.12 7.14 -4.37
CA SER A 58 24.32 8.59 -4.32
C SER A 58 24.44 9.11 -2.88
N SER A 59 23.64 8.60 -1.93
CA SER A 59 23.73 8.98 -0.52
C SER A 59 25.09 8.64 0.08
N MET A 60 25.66 7.49 -0.28
CA MET A 60 26.96 7.05 0.23
C MET A 60 28.11 7.88 -0.33
N LYS A 61 28.05 8.28 -1.61
CA LYS A 61 28.99 9.24 -2.20
C LYS A 61 28.89 10.61 -1.54
N ALA A 62 27.67 11.09 -1.27
CA ALA A 62 27.45 12.36 -0.58
C ALA A 62 27.94 12.32 0.87
N SER A 63 27.77 11.19 1.57
CA SER A 63 28.31 10.97 2.92
C SER A 63 29.84 11.00 2.93
N ALA A 64 30.49 10.34 1.96
CA ALA A 64 31.93 10.35 1.81
C ALA A 64 32.49 11.75 1.47
N ALA A 65 31.80 12.53 0.64
CA ALA A 65 32.22 13.87 0.24
C ALA A 65 32.01 14.94 1.33
N SER A 66 30.93 14.82 2.12
CA SER A 66 30.55 15.83 3.13
C SER A 66 31.02 15.51 4.55
N GLY A 67 31.56 14.31 4.79
CA GLY A 67 31.94 13.83 6.12
C GLY A 67 30.76 13.63 7.08
N ARG A 68 29.51 13.77 6.64
CA ARG A 68 28.31 13.59 7.45
C ARG A 68 27.76 12.18 7.35
N CYS A 69 27.40 11.60 8.49
CA CYS A 69 26.75 10.29 8.55
C CYS A 69 25.29 10.36 8.07
N THR A 70 24.99 9.76 6.92
CA THR A 70 23.62 9.63 6.37
C THR A 70 22.87 8.39 6.89
N PHE A 71 23.37 7.77 7.97
CA PHE A 71 22.88 6.49 8.49
C PHE A 71 21.36 6.44 8.66
N ILE A 72 20.75 7.49 9.24
CA ILE A 72 19.30 7.53 9.49
C ILE A 72 18.52 7.46 8.19
N TYR A 73 18.93 8.24 7.17
CA TYR A 73 18.29 8.26 5.87
C TYR A 73 18.43 6.90 5.15
N GLU A 74 19.62 6.32 5.18
CA GLU A 74 19.88 5.02 4.55
C GLU A 74 19.15 3.86 5.24
N PHE A 75 18.96 3.93 6.56
CA PHE A 75 18.14 3.00 7.31
C PHE A 75 16.65 3.15 6.94
N PHE A 76 16.19 4.40 6.82
CA PHE A 76 14.79 4.70 6.53
C PHE A 76 14.39 4.30 5.10
N MET A 77 15.17 4.71 4.10
CA MET A 77 14.93 4.39 2.68
C MET A 77 15.37 2.97 2.30
N GLY A 78 16.36 2.41 3.00
CA GLY A 78 16.93 1.11 2.67
C GLY A 78 17.97 1.17 1.56
N ARG A 79 18.94 0.27 1.64
CA ARG A 79 20.10 0.25 0.72
C ARG A 79 19.96 -0.77 -0.40
N GLU A 80 19.42 -1.94 -0.10
CA GLU A 80 19.27 -3.06 -1.03
C GLU A 80 17.94 -2.97 -1.79
N LEU A 81 17.98 -3.13 -3.12
CA LEU A 81 16.78 -3.01 -3.97
C LEU A 81 15.84 -4.20 -3.81
N HIS A 82 16.38 -5.43 -3.84
CA HIS A 82 15.63 -6.68 -3.75
C HIS A 82 16.33 -7.70 -2.84
N PRO A 83 16.15 -7.62 -1.51
CA PRO A 83 16.69 -8.61 -0.60
C PRO A 83 16.00 -9.96 -0.79
N ARG A 84 16.75 -10.92 -1.34
CA ARG A 84 16.27 -12.29 -1.56
C ARG A 84 16.64 -13.21 -0.40
N LEU A 85 15.63 -13.87 0.18
CA LEU A 85 15.81 -14.89 1.22
C LEU A 85 15.78 -16.30 0.61
N PHE A 86 16.26 -17.30 1.39
CA PHE A 86 16.27 -18.72 1.02
C PHE A 86 16.93 -19.02 -0.34
N GLY A 87 18.16 -18.54 -0.52
CA GLY A 87 18.93 -18.83 -1.73
C GLY A 87 18.36 -18.23 -3.01
N GLY A 88 17.59 -17.13 -2.92
CA GLY A 88 17.07 -16.42 -4.09
C GLY A 88 15.60 -16.69 -4.41
N ARG A 89 14.93 -17.57 -3.65
CA ARG A 89 13.56 -18.04 -3.96
C ARG A 89 12.45 -17.05 -3.59
N ILE A 90 12.67 -16.23 -2.56
CA ILE A 90 11.66 -15.29 -2.06
C ILE A 90 12.23 -13.87 -2.17
N ASP A 91 11.61 -13.04 -3.00
CA ASP A 91 11.79 -11.60 -2.97
C ASP A 91 11.01 -11.04 -1.77
N LEU A 92 11.74 -10.58 -0.76
CA LEU A 92 11.13 -10.13 0.49
C LEU A 92 10.28 -8.88 0.29
N LYS A 93 10.67 -7.99 -0.63
CA LYS A 93 9.98 -6.73 -0.85
C LYS A 93 8.57 -6.97 -1.40
N PHE A 94 8.52 -7.73 -2.48
CA PHE A 94 7.27 -8.17 -3.08
C PHE A 94 6.43 -9.02 -2.13
N PHE A 95 7.07 -9.92 -1.36
CA PHE A 95 6.38 -10.73 -0.37
C PHE A 95 5.69 -9.87 0.70
N LEU A 96 6.39 -8.89 1.27
CA LEU A 96 5.88 -8.02 2.33
C LEU A 96 4.74 -7.11 1.85
N GLU A 97 4.86 -6.57 0.64
CA GLU A 97 3.85 -5.68 0.04
C GLU A 97 2.52 -6.41 -0.19
N MET A 98 2.58 -7.58 -0.84
CA MET A 98 1.37 -8.29 -1.26
C MET A 98 0.72 -9.10 -0.14
N ARG A 99 1.50 -9.87 0.62
CA ARG A 99 0.96 -10.96 1.44
C ARG A 99 0.59 -10.49 2.84
N PRO A 100 1.52 -10.13 3.73
CA PRO A 100 1.15 -9.70 5.07
C PRO A 100 0.45 -8.33 5.07
N GLY A 101 0.74 -7.44 4.11
CA GLY A 101 0.09 -6.13 4.00
C GLY A 101 -1.37 -6.24 3.52
N LEU A 102 -1.58 -6.48 2.23
CA LEU A 102 -2.93 -6.46 1.64
C LEU A 102 -3.83 -7.61 2.13
N ILE A 103 -3.31 -8.84 2.22
CA ILE A 103 -4.13 -9.96 2.74
C ILE A 103 -4.38 -9.77 4.24
N GLY A 104 -3.41 -9.24 4.99
CA GLY A 104 -3.55 -8.92 6.41
C GLY A 104 -4.68 -7.92 6.68
N TRP A 105 -4.78 -6.88 5.85
CA TRP A 105 -5.86 -5.90 5.92
C TRP A 105 -7.25 -6.55 5.83
N VAL A 106 -7.53 -7.33 4.79
CA VAL A 106 -8.86 -7.96 4.64
C VAL A 106 -9.12 -9.04 5.69
N LEU A 107 -8.07 -9.71 6.20
CA LEU A 107 -8.20 -10.64 7.31
C LEU A 107 -8.68 -9.94 8.59
N LEU A 108 -8.21 -8.72 8.86
CA LEU A 108 -8.70 -7.92 9.99
C LEU A 108 -10.17 -7.55 9.81
N ASP A 109 -10.57 -7.09 8.63
CA ASP A 109 -11.97 -6.73 8.34
C ASP A 109 -12.93 -7.93 8.47
N MET A 110 -12.50 -9.12 8.06
CA MET A 110 -13.28 -10.34 8.26
C MET A 110 -13.30 -10.79 9.73
N ALA A 111 -12.19 -10.65 10.46
CA ALA A 111 -12.15 -10.98 11.89
C ALA A 111 -13.15 -10.12 12.69
N PHE A 112 -13.22 -8.85 12.33
CA PHE A 112 -14.18 -7.86 12.78
C PHE A 112 -15.62 -8.32 12.50
N MET A 113 -15.91 -8.77 11.29
CA MET A 113 -17.23 -9.32 10.94
C MET A 113 -17.59 -10.59 11.72
N PHE A 114 -16.64 -11.49 11.94
CA PHE A 114 -16.86 -12.68 12.77
C PHE A 114 -17.09 -12.34 14.23
N GLN A 115 -16.46 -11.29 14.77
CA GLN A 115 -16.73 -10.84 16.12
C GLN A 115 -18.20 -10.41 16.30
N VAL A 116 -18.74 -9.62 15.37
CA VAL A 116 -20.15 -9.17 15.42
C VAL A 116 -21.08 -10.39 15.47
N LYS A 117 -20.85 -11.36 14.58
CA LYS A 117 -21.66 -12.58 14.51
C LYS A 117 -21.52 -13.45 15.78
N ALA A 118 -20.32 -13.56 16.34
CA ALA A 118 -20.06 -14.33 17.56
C ALA A 118 -20.74 -13.72 18.80
N ASN A 119 -20.98 -12.41 18.80
CA ASN A 119 -21.69 -11.70 19.86
C ASN A 119 -23.22 -11.69 19.64
N GLY A 120 -23.74 -12.41 18.63
CA GLY A 120 -25.17 -12.42 18.29
C GLY A 120 -25.66 -11.14 17.61
N GLY A 121 -24.75 -10.27 17.16
CA GLY A 121 -25.08 -9.04 16.46
C GLY A 121 -25.42 -9.26 15.00
N ILE A 122 -26.21 -8.34 14.44
CA ILE A 122 -26.53 -8.30 13.01
C ILE A 122 -25.46 -7.47 12.29
N ILE A 123 -25.00 -7.96 11.14
CA ILE A 123 -24.05 -7.23 10.29
C ILE A 123 -24.81 -6.07 9.62
N GLY A 124 -24.49 -4.84 10.00
CA GLY A 124 -25.09 -3.65 9.39
C GLY A 124 -24.73 -3.49 7.92
N LEU A 125 -25.67 -2.97 7.12
CA LEU A 125 -25.51 -2.76 5.68
C LEU A 125 -24.26 -1.92 5.30
N PRO A 126 -23.91 -0.83 6.02
CA PRO A 126 -22.70 -0.06 5.73
C PRO A 126 -21.42 -0.88 5.94
N PHE A 127 -21.39 -1.71 6.97
CA PHE A 127 -20.23 -2.51 7.32
C PHE A 127 -20.00 -3.67 6.34
N ALA A 128 -21.09 -4.32 5.91
CA ALA A 128 -21.06 -5.31 4.84
C ALA A 128 -20.53 -4.70 3.53
N THR A 129 -21.03 -3.52 3.16
CA THR A 129 -20.63 -2.82 1.94
C THR A 129 -19.14 -2.45 1.97
N LEU A 130 -18.67 -1.87 3.07
CA LEU A 130 -17.26 -1.52 3.26
C LEU A 130 -16.33 -2.74 3.10
N THR A 131 -16.63 -3.81 3.83
CA THR A 131 -15.82 -5.05 3.81
C THR A 131 -15.81 -5.66 2.41
N PHE A 132 -16.94 -5.60 1.69
CA PHE A 132 -17.04 -6.08 0.32
C PHE A 132 -16.18 -5.25 -0.64
N MET A 133 -16.16 -3.92 -0.51
CA MET A 133 -15.30 -3.06 -1.35
C MET A 133 -13.81 -3.34 -1.10
N HIS A 134 -13.39 -3.47 0.17
CA HIS A 134 -12.01 -3.81 0.51
C HIS A 134 -11.61 -5.17 -0.04
N LEU A 135 -12.50 -6.16 0.04
CA LEU A 135 -12.27 -7.48 -0.53
C LEU A 135 -12.08 -7.44 -2.05
N ILE A 136 -12.94 -6.70 -2.79
CA ILE A 136 -12.79 -6.54 -4.24
C ILE A 136 -11.44 -5.90 -4.55
N TYR A 137 -11.08 -4.81 -3.87
CA TYR A 137 -9.82 -4.10 -4.11
C TYR A 137 -8.60 -5.01 -3.92
N VAL A 138 -8.57 -5.78 -2.83
CA VAL A 138 -7.43 -6.70 -2.58
C VAL A 138 -7.45 -7.91 -3.50
N ALA A 139 -8.62 -8.48 -3.82
CA ALA A 139 -8.73 -9.57 -4.78
C ALA A 139 -8.23 -9.14 -6.17
N ASP A 140 -8.57 -7.92 -6.56
CA ASP A 140 -8.15 -7.28 -7.81
C ASP A 140 -6.63 -7.01 -7.83
N ALA A 141 -6.04 -6.56 -6.72
CA ALA A 141 -4.59 -6.44 -6.58
C ALA A 141 -3.87 -7.80 -6.71
N LEU A 142 -4.43 -8.86 -6.11
CA LEU A 142 -3.89 -10.22 -6.20
C LEU A 142 -4.04 -10.83 -7.61
N PHE A 143 -5.13 -10.54 -8.31
CA PHE A 143 -5.34 -11.02 -9.68
C PHE A 143 -4.37 -10.36 -10.66
N PHE A 144 -4.11 -9.07 -10.49
CA PHE A 144 -3.20 -8.28 -11.33
C PHE A 144 -1.81 -8.09 -10.69
N GLU A 145 -1.31 -9.11 -10.01
CA GLU A 145 -0.02 -9.10 -9.29
C GLU A 145 1.17 -8.69 -10.19
N ARG A 146 1.10 -8.98 -11.50
CA ARG A 146 2.13 -8.56 -12.46
C ARG A 146 2.24 -7.04 -12.61
N SER A 147 1.14 -6.30 -12.45
CA SER A 147 1.15 -4.84 -12.54
C SER A 147 1.95 -4.23 -11.39
N ILE A 148 1.95 -4.88 -10.22
CA ILE A 148 2.64 -4.39 -9.02
C ILE A 148 4.16 -4.47 -9.19
N LEU A 149 4.66 -5.45 -9.94
CA LEU A 149 6.08 -5.49 -10.32
C LEU A 149 6.54 -4.28 -11.15
N THR A 150 5.59 -3.49 -11.68
CA THR A 150 5.90 -2.30 -12.47
C THR A 150 5.95 -1.00 -11.67
N THR A 151 5.59 -1.03 -10.38
CA THR A 151 5.53 0.15 -9.51
C THR A 151 6.93 0.70 -9.21
N THR A 152 6.97 1.99 -8.89
CA THR A 152 8.21 2.68 -8.48
C THR A 152 8.79 2.05 -7.23
N ASP A 153 7.91 1.72 -6.28
CA ASP A 153 8.24 1.06 -5.02
C ASP A 153 9.08 -0.16 -5.30
N ILE A 154 8.61 -1.11 -6.13
CA ILE A 154 9.35 -2.32 -6.52
C ILE A 154 10.63 -2.00 -7.31
N LYS A 155 10.56 -1.13 -8.33
CA LYS A 155 11.66 -0.96 -9.30
C LYS A 155 12.81 -0.08 -8.85
N ARG A 156 12.57 0.92 -7.99
CA ARG A 156 13.53 2.00 -7.73
C ARG A 156 13.88 2.15 -6.26
N GLU A 157 12.91 1.95 -5.36
CA GLU A 157 13.09 2.23 -3.94
C GLU A 157 13.76 1.07 -3.19
N GLY A 158 14.48 1.36 -2.11
CA GLY A 158 15.11 0.32 -1.28
C GLY A 158 14.10 -0.35 -0.36
N LEU A 159 14.40 -1.57 0.10
CA LEU A 159 13.65 -2.16 1.22
C LEU A 159 14.19 -1.65 2.55
N GLY A 160 13.75 -0.45 2.96
CA GLY A 160 14.09 0.19 4.24
C GLY A 160 12.98 0.14 5.28
N TYR A 161 13.20 0.81 6.41
CA TYR A 161 12.19 0.89 7.47
C TYR A 161 10.86 1.48 7.00
N MET A 162 10.90 2.50 6.14
CA MET A 162 9.68 3.13 5.59
C MET A 162 8.76 2.11 4.92
N LEU A 163 9.30 1.31 4.01
CA LEU A 163 8.53 0.35 3.22
C LEU A 163 8.13 -0.86 4.07
N VAL A 164 9.01 -1.34 4.96
CA VAL A 164 8.73 -2.47 5.85
C VAL A 164 7.64 -2.12 6.87
N PHE A 165 7.73 -0.96 7.52
CA PHE A 165 6.70 -0.45 8.43
C PHE A 165 5.39 -0.16 7.69
N GLY A 166 5.48 0.47 6.51
CA GLY A 166 4.34 0.73 5.64
C GLY A 166 3.53 -0.53 5.36
N ASN A 167 4.19 -1.60 4.91
CA ASN A 167 3.53 -2.84 4.52
C ASN A 167 3.05 -3.68 5.71
N LEU A 168 3.82 -3.79 6.80
CA LEU A 168 3.49 -4.67 7.93
C LEU A 168 2.59 -4.05 8.99
N ALA A 169 2.71 -2.74 9.20
CA ALA A 169 2.00 -2.03 10.27
C ALA A 169 1.00 -1.02 9.71
N TRP A 170 1.43 -0.15 8.81
CA TRP A 170 0.55 0.93 8.35
C TRP A 170 -0.65 0.41 7.57
N VAL A 171 -0.43 -0.33 6.47
CA VAL A 171 -1.50 -0.83 5.59
C VAL A 171 -2.57 -1.64 6.36
N PRO A 172 -2.23 -2.74 7.07
CA PRO A 172 -3.26 -3.57 7.69
C PRO A 172 -4.00 -2.87 8.82
N PHE A 173 -3.31 -2.15 9.71
CA PHE A 173 -3.96 -1.57 10.89
C PHE A 173 -4.61 -0.22 10.63
N PHE A 174 -4.05 0.62 9.76
CA PHE A 174 -4.63 1.92 9.46
C PHE A 174 -5.83 1.78 8.53
N TYR A 175 -5.77 0.90 7.53
CA TYR A 175 -6.87 0.77 6.55
C TYR A 175 -8.08 0.03 7.14
N SER A 176 -7.88 -0.80 8.18
CA SER A 176 -8.96 -1.44 8.93
C SER A 176 -9.60 -0.54 10.00
N LEU A 177 -9.12 0.71 10.21
CA LEU A 177 -9.72 1.63 11.18
C LEU A 177 -11.18 1.97 10.84
N SER A 178 -11.49 2.13 9.56
CA SER A 178 -12.86 2.36 9.11
C SER A 178 -13.77 1.20 9.52
N ALA A 179 -13.34 -0.04 9.26
CA ALA A 179 -14.04 -1.25 9.66
C ALA A 179 -14.21 -1.33 11.20
N ARG A 180 -13.19 -0.96 11.96
CA ARG A 180 -13.24 -0.90 13.43
C ARG A 180 -14.28 0.10 13.94
N GLN A 181 -14.30 1.31 13.38
CA GLN A 181 -15.26 2.35 13.77
C GLN A 181 -16.71 1.92 13.50
N LEU A 182 -16.96 1.24 12.38
CA LEU A 182 -18.31 0.75 12.04
C LEU A 182 -18.82 -0.31 13.01
N ILE A 183 -17.93 -1.15 13.57
CA ILE A 183 -18.32 -2.14 14.59
C ILE A 183 -18.65 -1.49 15.93
N THR A 184 -17.90 -0.46 16.32
CA THR A 184 -18.11 0.22 17.61
C THR A 184 -19.36 1.09 17.60
N ASN A 185 -19.56 1.88 16.54
CA ASN A 185 -20.63 2.88 16.51
C ASN A 185 -21.94 2.36 15.88
N GLN A 186 -21.88 1.29 15.07
CA GLN A 186 -23.02 0.67 14.38
C GLN A 186 -24.03 1.67 13.78
N PRO A 187 -23.57 2.61 12.93
CA PRO A 187 -24.46 3.64 12.41
C PRO A 187 -25.55 3.03 11.53
N THR A 188 -26.80 3.46 11.75
CA THR A 188 -27.90 3.17 10.83
C THR A 188 -27.84 4.17 9.67
N MET A 189 -27.59 3.68 8.46
CA MET A 189 -27.66 4.51 7.26
C MET A 189 -28.85 4.06 6.40
N PRO A 190 -29.62 5.01 5.85
CA PRO A 190 -30.63 4.69 4.84
C PRO A 190 -30.01 3.98 3.63
N ALA A 191 -30.77 3.06 3.03
CA ALA A 191 -30.29 2.25 1.91
C ALA A 191 -29.81 3.11 0.72
N TYR A 192 -30.43 4.26 0.47
CA TYR A 192 -30.03 5.15 -0.63
C TYR A 192 -28.62 5.73 -0.44
N CYS A 193 -28.19 6.01 0.81
CA CYS A 193 -26.82 6.45 1.09
C CYS A 193 -25.81 5.35 0.75
N VAL A 194 -26.12 4.11 1.10
CA VAL A 194 -25.26 2.95 0.80
C VAL A 194 -25.14 2.74 -0.71
N VAL A 195 -26.25 2.84 -1.44
CA VAL A 195 -26.24 2.77 -2.91
C VAL A 195 -25.39 3.89 -3.51
N GLY A 196 -25.48 5.12 -2.99
CA GLY A 196 -24.63 6.23 -3.42
C GLY A 196 -23.14 5.98 -3.20
N VAL A 197 -22.76 5.46 -2.03
CA VAL A 197 -21.36 5.09 -1.73
C VAL A 197 -20.87 3.99 -2.66
N LEU A 198 -21.69 2.96 -2.87
CA LEU A 198 -21.37 1.86 -3.79
C LEU A 198 -21.16 2.38 -5.21
N PHE A 199 -22.03 3.27 -5.69
CA PHE A 199 -21.91 3.87 -7.02
C PHE A 199 -20.61 4.65 -7.18
N ILE A 200 -20.26 5.52 -6.23
CA ILE A 200 -19.01 6.29 -6.25
C ILE A 200 -17.80 5.36 -6.25
N ASN A 201 -17.82 4.29 -5.45
CA ASN A 201 -16.72 3.34 -5.38
C ASN A 201 -16.55 2.58 -6.71
N LEU A 202 -17.62 2.04 -7.27
CA LEU A 202 -17.58 1.29 -8.54
C LEU A 202 -17.19 2.20 -9.72
N PHE A 203 -17.66 3.44 -9.74
CA PHE A 203 -17.29 4.40 -10.75
C PHE A 203 -15.79 4.77 -10.65
N GLY A 204 -15.29 5.00 -9.44
CA GLY A 204 -13.86 5.22 -9.20
C GLY A 204 -13.02 4.00 -9.61
N TYR A 205 -13.48 2.79 -9.29
CA TYR A 205 -12.84 1.53 -9.68
C TYR A 205 -12.80 1.38 -11.21
N PHE A 206 -13.88 1.71 -11.91
CA PHE A 206 -13.93 1.70 -13.37
C PHE A 206 -12.89 2.65 -13.98
N ILE A 207 -12.83 3.90 -13.51
CA ILE A 207 -11.83 4.87 -13.99
C ILE A 207 -10.41 4.38 -13.71
N PHE A 208 -10.16 3.87 -12.50
CA PHE A 208 -8.86 3.33 -12.11
C PHE A 208 -8.43 2.19 -13.03
N ARG A 209 -9.33 1.25 -13.33
CA ARG A 209 -9.03 0.11 -14.21
C ARG A 209 -8.89 0.51 -15.67
N ALA A 210 -9.77 1.36 -16.19
CA ALA A 210 -9.66 1.87 -17.56
C ALA A 210 -8.33 2.60 -17.77
N SER A 211 -7.93 3.46 -16.83
CA SER A 211 -6.69 4.23 -16.93
C SER A 211 -5.44 3.35 -16.90
N ASN A 212 -5.41 2.33 -16.03
CA ASN A 212 -4.29 1.39 -15.98
C ASN A 212 -4.23 0.50 -17.23
N TYR A 213 -5.38 0.05 -17.74
CA TYR A 213 -5.44 -0.73 -18.97
C TYR A 213 -4.89 0.06 -20.16
N MET A 214 -5.30 1.32 -20.35
CA MET A 214 -4.78 2.19 -21.40
C MET A 214 -3.26 2.40 -21.28
N LYS A 215 -2.76 2.63 -20.05
CA LYS A 215 -1.33 2.80 -19.78
C LYS A 215 -0.53 1.54 -20.13
N ASP A 216 -1.06 0.36 -19.79
CA ASP A 216 -0.37 -0.91 -20.05
C ASP A 216 -0.39 -1.26 -21.53
N GLU A 217 -1.50 -0.99 -22.23
CA GLU A 217 -1.60 -1.21 -23.67
C GLU A 217 -0.67 -0.26 -24.45
N PHE A 218 -0.60 1.03 -24.06
CA PHE A 218 0.36 1.98 -24.63
C PHE A 218 1.82 1.56 -24.46
N ARG A 219 2.15 0.92 -23.33
CA ARG A 219 3.51 0.40 -23.09
C ARG A 219 3.82 -0.85 -23.90
N ARG A 220 2.81 -1.59 -24.36
CA ARG A 220 2.97 -2.77 -25.21
C ARG A 220 3.11 -2.37 -26.67
N ASP A 221 2.22 -1.51 -27.16
CA ASP A 221 2.25 -1.01 -28.52
C ASP A 221 1.80 0.48 -28.57
N PRO A 222 2.75 1.41 -28.72
CA PRO A 222 2.44 2.84 -28.86
C PRO A 222 1.66 3.22 -30.13
N HIS A 223 1.58 2.32 -31.13
CA HIS A 223 1.01 2.62 -32.45
C HIS A 223 -0.38 1.99 -32.67
N GLN A 224 -0.96 1.37 -31.65
CA GLN A 224 -2.26 0.71 -31.77
C GLN A 224 -3.41 1.72 -31.95
N PRO A 225 -4.31 1.52 -32.94
CA PRO A 225 -5.42 2.42 -33.19
C PRO A 225 -6.43 2.38 -32.03
N GLY A 226 -6.63 3.53 -31.36
CA GLY A 226 -7.53 3.68 -30.22
C GLY A 226 -6.88 4.25 -28.95
N LEU A 227 -5.55 4.29 -28.91
CA LEU A 227 -4.80 4.99 -27.86
C LEU A 227 -4.69 6.49 -28.19
N PRO A 228 -4.83 7.39 -27.20
CA PRO A 228 -4.52 8.80 -27.42
C PRO A 228 -3.03 8.93 -27.78
N THR A 229 -2.73 9.52 -28.94
CA THR A 229 -1.36 9.85 -29.34
C THR A 229 -0.77 10.83 -28.34
N VAL A 230 0.10 10.31 -27.46
CA VAL A 230 0.87 11.15 -26.55
C VAL A 230 2.01 11.75 -27.38
N ALA A 231 1.94 13.05 -27.68
CA ALA A 231 3.07 13.76 -28.25
C ALA A 231 4.31 13.53 -27.36
N PRO A 232 5.52 13.35 -27.95
CA PRO A 232 6.72 13.06 -27.17
C PRO A 232 6.93 14.13 -26.10
N CYS A 233 6.72 13.74 -24.84
CA CYS A 233 6.88 14.63 -23.71
C CYS A 233 8.38 14.86 -23.51
N GLN A 234 8.83 16.09 -23.76
CA GLN A 234 10.15 16.57 -23.37
C GLN A 234 10.36 16.24 -21.87
N PRO A 235 11.58 15.88 -21.43
CA PRO A 235 11.80 15.41 -20.06
C PRO A 235 11.49 16.51 -19.05
N VAL A 236 10.39 16.37 -18.30
CA VAL A 236 9.91 17.31 -17.26
C VAL A 236 10.75 17.26 -15.96
N PHE A 237 11.91 16.59 -15.95
CA PHE A 237 12.77 16.44 -14.76
C PHE A 237 13.81 17.56 -14.58
N ALA A 238 13.44 18.82 -14.85
CA ALA A 238 14.31 19.97 -14.56
C ALA A 238 13.61 21.19 -13.92
N ALA A 239 12.31 21.15 -13.61
CA ALA A 239 11.63 22.32 -13.06
C ALA A 239 10.61 21.97 -11.97
N VAL A 240 11.10 21.79 -10.74
CA VAL A 240 10.31 21.92 -9.50
C VAL A 240 9.95 23.40 -9.23
N THR A 241 9.92 24.29 -10.24
CA THR A 241 9.53 25.70 -10.00
C THR A 241 8.57 26.34 -10.97
N TYR A 242 8.18 25.78 -12.12
CA TYR A 242 7.19 26.46 -12.98
C TYR A 242 6.31 25.49 -13.75
N TRP A 243 5.02 25.48 -13.40
CA TRP A 243 3.95 24.89 -14.22
C TRP A 243 3.62 25.86 -15.37
N PRO A 244 3.68 25.45 -16.65
CA PRO A 244 3.25 26.31 -17.74
C PRO A 244 1.72 26.27 -17.83
N LEU A 245 1.06 27.33 -17.36
CA LEU A 245 -0.30 27.67 -17.78
C LEU A 245 -0.20 28.32 -19.17
N ALA A 246 -0.55 27.57 -20.21
CA ALA A 246 -0.74 28.13 -21.54
C ALA A 246 -2.04 28.93 -21.59
N ALA A 247 -1.94 30.24 -21.38
CA ALA A 247 -2.57 31.30 -22.17
C ALA A 247 -2.20 32.63 -21.52
N GLY A 248 -1.35 33.41 -22.19
CA GLY A 248 -0.63 34.55 -21.62
C GLY A 248 -1.49 35.55 -20.85
N ARG A 249 -1.47 35.43 -19.52
CA ARG A 249 -1.57 36.47 -18.48
C ARG A 249 -1.50 35.80 -17.12
N CYS A 250 -0.39 35.99 -16.42
CA CYS A 250 -0.20 35.50 -15.05
C CYS A 250 -1.14 36.26 -14.09
N ALA A 251 -2.18 35.58 -13.62
CA ALA A 251 -2.93 35.98 -12.44
C ALA A 251 -2.71 34.93 -11.35
N VAL A 252 -2.08 35.35 -10.25
CA VAL A 252 -1.88 34.55 -9.05
C VAL A 252 -3.22 34.46 -8.32
N ILE A 253 -3.81 33.28 -8.25
CA ILE A 253 -4.94 32.98 -7.36
C ILE A 253 -4.37 32.15 -6.19
N PRO A 254 -4.26 32.70 -4.97
CA PRO A 254 -3.80 31.96 -3.82
C PRO A 254 -4.92 31.05 -3.30
N ILE A 255 -4.73 29.73 -3.34
CA ILE A 255 -5.54 28.80 -2.55
C ILE A 255 -4.90 28.74 -1.17
N LEU A 256 -5.52 29.45 -0.24
CA LEU A 256 -5.32 29.33 1.20
C LEU A 256 -5.56 27.88 1.63
N LEU A 257 -4.53 27.26 2.22
CA LEU A 257 -4.73 26.21 3.21
C LEU A 257 -5.46 26.83 4.40
N ALA A 258 -6.69 26.39 4.65
CA ALA A 258 -7.34 26.58 5.94
C ALA A 258 -7.14 25.30 6.76
N THR A 259 -6.47 25.49 7.89
CA THR A 259 -6.64 24.76 9.15
C THR A 259 -8.10 24.52 9.51
#